data_AF-A0A920V5L6-F1
#
_entry.id   AF-A0A920V5L6-F1
#
_cell.length_a   1.000
_cell.length_b   1.000
_cell.length_c   1.000
_cell.angle_alpha   90.00
_cell.angle_beta   90.00
_cell.angle_gamma   90.00
#
_symmetry.space_group_name_H-M   'P 1'
#
loop_
_entity.id
_entity.type
_entity.pdbx_description
1 polymer ?
#
loop_
_entity_poly.entity_id
_entity_poly.type
_entity_poly.pdbx_seq_one_letter_code
_entity_poly.pdbx_strand_id
1 'polypeptide(L)'
;MKQSERLIRAEEVLDKVGLTNRLTHKPTELSGGEQQRVAIARALVNSPSILFADEPTGNLDSKNGNQVLEIFKDLNKRGQTIVVITHEREVLSNLNEQ
;
A
#
# COMPACT_ATOMS: atom_id res chain seq x y z
N MET A 1 -3.37 0.47 -23.51
CA MET A 1 -3.65 1.71 -22.75
C MET A 1 -2.93 2.86 -23.41
N LYS A 2 -3.64 3.96 -23.69
CA LYS A 2 -3.04 5.23 -24.13
C LYS A 2 -2.23 5.84 -22.98
N GLN A 3 -1.27 6.71 -23.28
CA GLN A 3 -0.43 7.35 -22.26
C GLN A 3 -1.26 8.07 -21.19
N SER A 4 -2.30 8.79 -21.60
CA SER A 4 -3.21 9.50 -20.69
C SER A 4 -3.94 8.56 -19.74
N GLU A 5 -4.38 7.39 -20.20
CA GLU A 5 -5.04 6.38 -19.36
C GLU A 5 -4.09 5.81 -18.30
N ARG A 6 -2.81 5.64 -18.63
CA ARG A 6 -1.80 5.17 -17.66
C ARG A 6 -1.55 6.19 -16.56
N LEU A 7 -1.52 7.48 -16.90
CA LEU A 7 -1.31 8.56 -15.94
C LEU A 7 -2.49 8.67 -14.97
N ILE A 8 -3.71 8.67 -15.50
CA ILE A 8 -4.93 8.69 -14.69
C ILE A 8 -4.93 7.50 -13.71
N ARG A 9 -4.64 6.30 -14.21
CA ARG A 9 -4.60 5.09 -13.36
C ARG A 9 -3.49 5.13 -12.32
N ALA A 10 -2.33 5.72 -12.64
CA ALA A 10 -1.26 5.90 -11.67
C ALA A 10 -1.66 6.88 -10.56
N GLU A 11 -2.31 7.99 -10.91
CA GLU A 11 -2.83 8.97 -9.95
C GLU A 11 -3.87 8.34 -9.02
N GLU A 12 -4.87 7.65 -9.56
CA GLU A 12 -5.92 6.96 -8.79
C GLU A 12 -5.35 5.96 -7.77
N VAL A 13 -4.28 5.27 -8.13
CA VAL A 13 -3.68 4.23 -7.30
C VAL A 13 -2.73 4.82 -6.26
N LEU A 14 -2.01 5.89 -6.61
CA LEU A 14 -1.19 6.63 -5.65
C LEU A 14 -2.06 7.35 -4.60
N ASP A 15 -3.25 7.80 -4.98
CA ASP A 15 -4.22 8.38 -4.05
C ASP A 15 -4.66 7.38 -2.97
N LYS A 16 -4.93 6.12 -3.36
CA LYS A 16 -5.26 5.03 -2.42
C LYS A 16 -4.18 4.74 -1.37
N VAL A 17 -2.94 5.14 -1.63
CA VAL A 17 -1.81 4.95 -0.71
C VAL A 17 -1.26 6.27 -0.16
N GLY A 18 -1.97 7.39 -0.34
CA GLY A 18 -1.58 8.70 0.20
C GLY A 18 -0.30 9.29 -0.41
N LEU A 19 -0.02 8.99 -1.68
CA LEU A 19 1.20 9.41 -2.39
C LEU A 19 0.94 10.31 -3.62
N THR A 20 -0.23 10.95 -3.71
CA THR A 20 -0.60 11.83 -4.84
C THR A 20 0.47 12.91 -5.10
N ASN A 21 1.04 13.50 -4.05
CA ASN A 21 2.09 14.54 -4.15
C ASN A 21 3.47 13.99 -4.59
N ARG A 22 3.61 12.68 -4.77
CA ARG A 22 4.85 12.00 -5.14
C ARG A 22 4.88 11.51 -6.59
N LEU A 23 3.87 11.83 -7.40
CA LEU A 23 3.72 11.35 -8.78
C LEU A 23 4.98 11.49 -9.65
N THR A 24 5.72 12.58 -9.50
CA THR A 24 6.92 12.89 -10.29
C THR A 24 8.24 12.59 -9.59
N HIS A 25 8.21 12.12 -8.34
CA HIS A 25 9.42 11.86 -7.57
C HIS A 25 10.10 10.57 -8.06
N LYS A 26 11.43 10.58 -8.10
CA LYS A 26 12.25 9.41 -8.40
C LYS A 26 12.34 8.48 -7.20
N PRO A 27 12.60 7.18 -7.38
CA PRO A 27 12.74 6.23 -6.28
C PRO A 27 13.74 6.66 -5.20
N THR A 28 14.83 7.31 -5.59
CA THR A 28 15.87 7.83 -4.68
C THR A 28 15.43 9.01 -3.82
N GLU A 29 14.31 9.64 -4.15
CA GLU A 29 13.73 10.78 -3.43
C GLU A 29 12.62 10.36 -2.46
N LEU A 30 12.35 9.06 -2.36
CA LEU A 30 11.33 8.47 -1.49
C LEU A 30 11.99 7.83 -0.27
N SER A 31 11.42 8.08 0.91
CA SER A 31 11.73 7.33 2.13
C SER A 31 11.38 5.84 1.98
N GLY A 32 11.93 4.97 2.84
CA GLY A 32 11.63 3.53 2.82
C GLY A 32 10.13 3.23 2.93
N GLY A 33 9.41 3.94 3.81
CA GLY A 33 7.95 3.81 3.94
C GLY A 33 7.18 4.27 2.70
N GLU A 34 7.62 5.35 2.04
CA GLU A 34 7.03 5.78 0.77
C GLU A 34 7.30 4.75 -0.35
N GLN A 35 8.50 4.17 -0.42
CA GLN A 35 8.81 3.10 -1.39
C GLN A 35 7.93 1.87 -1.17
N GLN A 36 7.69 1.48 0.09
CA GLN A 36 6.78 0.37 0.41
C GLN A 36 5.35 0.67 -0.07
N ARG A 37 4.85 1.89 0.17
CA ARG A 37 3.53 2.31 -0.34
C ARG A 37 3.47 2.35 -1.86
N VAL A 38 4.54 2.72 -2.55
CA VAL A 38 4.63 2.58 -4.02
C VAL A 38 4.56 1.11 -4.46
N ALA A 39 5.19 0.19 -3.71
CA ALA A 39 5.08 -1.24 -3.99
C ALA A 39 3.64 -1.77 -3.84
N ILE A 40 2.93 -1.30 -2.81
CA ILE A 40 1.50 -1.60 -2.61
C ILE A 40 0.67 -1.02 -3.76
N ALA A 41 0.87 0.25 -4.11
CA ALA A 41 0.23 0.87 -5.27
C ALA A 41 0.44 0.04 -6.54
N ARG A 42 1.66 -0.41 -6.82
CA ARG A 42 1.94 -1.27 -7.97
C ARG A 42 1.12 -2.57 -7.95
N ALA A 43 0.93 -3.20 -6.79
CA ALA A 43 0.09 -4.39 -6.66
C ALA A 43 -1.40 -4.09 -6.88
N LEU A 44 -1.86 -2.89 -6.50
CA LEU A 44 -3.25 -2.45 -6.66
C LEU A 44 -3.60 -1.99 -8.07
N VAL A 45 -2.60 -1.78 -8.95
CA VAL A 45 -2.82 -1.16 -10.26
C VAL A 45 -3.86 -1.91 -11.09
N ASN A 46 -3.95 -3.24 -10.97
CA ASN A 46 -4.91 -4.06 -11.71
C ASN A 46 -6.25 -4.26 -10.97
N SER A 47 -6.48 -3.56 -9.86
CA SER A 47 -7.66 -3.73 -9.00
C SER A 47 -7.90 -5.21 -8.65
N PRO A 48 -6.91 -5.90 -8.04
CA PRO A 48 -7.04 -7.31 -7.72
C PRO A 48 -8.14 -7.52 -6.68
N SER A 49 -8.84 -8.66 -6.76
CA SER A 49 -9.82 -9.07 -5.74
C SER A 49 -9.15 -9.56 -4.45
N ILE A 50 -7.91 -10.08 -4.56
CA ILE A 50 -7.11 -10.60 -3.45
C ILE A 50 -5.71 -9.97 -3.51
N LEU A 51 -5.25 -9.42 -2.39
CA LEU A 51 -3.89 -8.91 -2.20
C LEU A 51 -3.12 -9.83 -1.24
N PHE A 52 -1.97 -10.34 -1.67
CA PHE A 52 -1.04 -11.08 -0.81
C PHE A 52 0.06 -10.12 -0.34
N ALA A 53 0.29 -10.09 0.97
CA ALA A 53 1.23 -9.21 1.63
C ALA A 53 2.15 -10.04 2.52
N ASP A 54 3.38 -10.29 2.05
CA ASP A 54 4.41 -11.03 2.79
C ASP A 54 5.33 -10.04 3.51
N GLU A 55 5.33 -10.10 4.84
CA GLU A 55 6.03 -9.17 5.75
C GLU A 55 5.89 -7.69 5.34
N PRO A 56 4.66 -7.16 5.23
CA PRO A 56 4.41 -5.87 4.59
C PRO A 56 4.95 -4.66 5.35
N THR A 57 5.25 -4.82 6.63
CA THR A 57 5.84 -3.80 7.52
C THR A 57 7.33 -4.02 7.76
N GLY A 58 7.92 -5.06 7.16
CA GLY A 58 9.32 -5.39 7.35
C GLY A 58 10.24 -4.21 7.02
N ASN A 59 11.22 -3.96 7.89
CA ASN A 59 12.18 -2.85 7.80
C ASN A 59 11.57 -1.44 7.86
N LEU A 60 10.31 -1.28 8.29
CA LEU A 60 9.71 0.03 8.56
C LEU A 60 9.78 0.37 10.05
N ASP A 61 9.87 1.67 10.36
CA ASP A 61 9.59 2.16 11.71
C ASP A 61 8.10 2.03 12.05
N SER A 62 7.76 2.10 13.34
CA SER A 62 6.39 1.92 13.82
C SER A 62 5.38 2.89 13.18
N LYS A 63 5.81 4.13 12.86
CA LYS A 63 4.92 5.12 12.24
C LYS A 63 4.58 4.74 10.80
N ASN A 64 5.59 4.38 10.01
CA ASN A 64 5.41 3.95 8.63
C ASN A 64 4.71 2.58 8.55
N GLY A 65 5.00 1.67 9.48
CA GLY A 65 4.30 0.39 9.62
C GLY A 65 2.80 0.60 9.82
N ASN A 66 2.41 1.42 10.80
CA ASN A 66 1.00 1.75 11.04
C ASN A 66 0.31 2.35 9.82
N GLN A 67 0.99 3.22 9.04
CA GLN A 67 0.41 3.75 7.80
C GLN A 67 0.12 2.65 6.76
N VAL A 68 0.98 1.64 6.64
CA VAL A 68 0.74 0.50 5.74
C VAL A 68 -0.46 -0.32 6.22
N LEU A 69 -0.59 -0.56 7.52
CA LEU A 69 -1.71 -1.31 8.08
C LEU A 69 -3.05 -0.58 7.88
N GLU A 70 -3.07 0.74 8.03
CA GLU A 70 -4.27 1.54 7.76
C GLU A 70 -4.70 1.47 6.28
N ILE A 71 -3.74 1.42 5.34
CA ILE A 71 -4.05 1.19 3.92
C ILE A 71 -4.73 -0.16 3.73
N PHE A 72 -4.22 -1.22 4.36
CA PHE A 72 -4.85 -2.54 4.27
C PHE A 72 -6.24 -2.57 4.88
N LYS A 73 -6.44 -1.94 6.04
CA LYS A 73 -7.78 -1.83 6.65
C LYS A 73 -8.76 -1.12 5.72
N ASP A 74 -8.36 -0.01 5.11
CA ASP A 74 -9.21 0.73 4.18
C ASP A 74 -9.55 -0.08 2.92
N LEU A 75 -8.56 -0.75 2.32
CA LEU A 75 -8.79 -1.66 1.20
C LEU A 75 -9.74 -2.82 1.57
N ASN A 76 -9.57 -3.40 2.76
CA ASN A 76 -10.45 -4.45 3.23
C ASN A 76 -11.89 -3.95 3.44
N LYS A 77 -12.07 -2.75 4.03
CA LYS A 77 -13.37 -2.09 4.16
C LYS A 77 -14.05 -1.83 2.81
N ARG A 78 -13.27 -1.64 1.74
CA ARG A 78 -13.76 -1.50 0.36
C ARG A 78 -14.08 -2.83 -0.34
N GLY A 79 -13.89 -3.96 0.34
CA GLY A 79 -14.23 -5.30 -0.14
C GLY A 79 -13.07 -6.10 -0.75
N GLN A 80 -11.82 -5.59 -0.72
CA GLN A 80 -10.66 -6.41 -1.07
C GLN A 80 -10.40 -7.47 0.00
N THR A 81 -10.09 -8.69 -0.44
CA THR A 81 -9.53 -9.72 0.44
C THR A 81 -8.02 -9.49 0.57
N ILE A 82 -7.50 -9.47 1.79
CA ILE A 82 -6.07 -9.28 2.05
C ILE A 82 -5.56 -10.47 2.84
N VAL A 83 -4.52 -11.12 2.33
CA VAL A 83 -3.81 -12.21 2.99
C VAL A 83 -2.47 -11.67 3.44
N VAL A 84 -2.31 -11.52 4.76
CA VAL A 84 -1.06 -11.03 5.37
C VAL A 84 -0.31 -12.20 5.98
N ILE A 85 0.98 -12.31 5.63
CA ILE A 85 1.93 -13.24 6.24
C ILE A 85 2.88 -12.38 7.06
N THR A 86 2.95 -12.63 8.37
CA THR A 86 3.91 -11.94 9.25
C THR A 86 4.20 -12.74 10.51
N HIS A 87 5.39 -12.56 11.07
CA HIS A 87 5.74 -13.02 12.40
C HIS A 87 5.50 -11.96 13.49
N GLU A 88 5.14 -10.73 13.12
CA GLU A 88 4.93 -9.61 14.04
C GLU A 88 3.52 -9.68 14.68
N ARG A 89 3.43 -9.96 15.99
CA ARG A 89 2.14 -10.04 16.70
C ARG A 89 1.38 -8.72 16.72
N GLU A 90 2.09 -7.59 16.78
CA GLU A 90 1.47 -6.26 16.77
C GLU A 90 0.71 -5.99 15.48
N VAL A 91 1.25 -6.40 14.33
CA VAL A 91 0.58 -6.33 13.03
C VAL A 91 -0.71 -7.14 13.03
N LEU A 92 -0.68 -8.37 13.56
CA LEU A 92 -1.86 -9.22 13.66
C LEU A 92 -2.94 -8.62 14.56
N SER A 93 -2.56 -8.08 15.73
CA SER A 93 -3.50 -7.40 16.62
C SER A 93 -4.13 -6.20 15.93
N ASN A 94 -3.32 -5.34 15.30
CA ASN A 94 -3.78 -4.12 14.64
C ASN A 94 -4.77 -4.41 13.51
N LEU A 95 -4.56 -5.45 12.70
CA LEU A 95 -5.45 -5.81 11.60
C LEU A 95 -6.77 -6.48 12.04
N ASN A 96 -6.79 -7.09 13.23
CA ASN A 96 -7.96 -7.75 13.80
C ASN A 96 -8.84 -6.81 14.66
N GLU A 97 -8.32 -5.64 15.02
CA GLU A 97 -9.12 -4.59 15.66
C GLU A 97 -10.08 -3.98 14.64
N GLN A 98 -11.34 -4.45 14.67
CA GLN A 98 -12.47 -3.90 13.89
C GLN A 98 -13.37 -3.01 14.74
#